data_AF-A0A7W0LA36-F1
#
_entry.id   AF-A0A7W0LA36-F1
#
_cell.length_a   1.000
_cell.length_b   1.000
_cell.length_c   1.000
_cell.angle_alpha   90.00
_cell.angle_beta   90.00
_cell.angle_gamma   90.00
#
_symmetry.space_group_name_H-M   'P 1'
#
loop_
_entity.id
_entity.type
_entity.pdbx_description
1 polymer ?
#
loop_
_entity_poly.entity_id
_entity_poly.type
_entity_poly.pdbx_seq_one_letter_code
_entity_poly.pdbx_strand_id
1 'polypeptide(L)' 'MRVAVTGADGFLGWHVRCALKARGDQIVAIGRKITAEPSVLDQAVKGVDAVLHLAGVNR' A
#
# COMPACT_ATOMS: atom_id res chain seq x y z
N MET A 1 -12.45 5.56 -2.02
CA MET A 1 -11.56 4.99 -3.06
C MET A 1 -10.88 3.75 -2.51
N ARG A 2 -10.44 2.83 -3.38
CA ARG A 2 -9.58 1.70 -3.03
C ARG A 2 -8.14 2.04 -3.36
N VAL A 3 -7.31 2.28 -2.35
CA VAL A 3 -5.95 2.79 -2.50
C VAL A 3 -4.93 1.74 -2.04
N ALA A 4 -3.97 1.40 -2.91
CA ALA A 4 -2.82 0.60 -2.54
C ALA A 4 -1.71 1.46 -1.94
N VAL A 5 -1.11 1.02 -0.84
CA VAL A 5 -0.01 1.72 -0.17
C VAL A 5 1.15 0.75 -0.02
N THR A 6 2.24 0.96 -0.78
CA THR A 6 3.49 0.21 -0.55
C THR A 6 4.28 0.87 0.59
N GLY A 7 5.15 0.12 1.27
CA GLY A 7 5.82 0.65 2.46
C GLY A 7 4.84 0.93 3.61
N ALA A 8 3.69 0.22 3.62
CA ALA A 8 2.57 0.46 4.54
C ALA A 8 2.93 0.35 6.03
N ASP A 9 3.99 -0.38 6.35
CA ASP A 9 4.49 -0.60 7.71
C ASP A 9 5.55 0.42 8.13
N GLY A 10 6.00 1.28 7.22
CA GLY A 10 6.94 2.37 7.52
C GLY A 10 6.25 3.57 8.16
N PHE A 11 7.05 4.53 8.64
CA PHE A 11 6.56 5.74 9.32
C PHE A 11 5.49 6.49 8.51
N LEU A 12 5.79 6.85 7.26
CA LEU A 12 4.85 7.56 6.41
C LEU A 12 3.67 6.66 5.99
N GLY A 13 3.94 5.39 5.69
CA GLY A 13 2.91 4.41 5.32
C GLY A 13 1.85 4.23 6.40
N TRP A 14 2.24 4.18 7.68
CA TRP A 14 1.30 4.10 8.79
C TRP A 14 0.40 5.35 8.87
N HIS A 15 0.99 6.56 8.86
CA HIS A 15 0.23 7.81 8.98
C HIS A 15 -0.72 8.02 7.79
N VAL A 16 -0.27 7.70 6.58
CA VAL A 16 -1.11 7.76 5.37
C VAL A 16 -2.29 6.80 5.49
N ARG A 17 -2.10 5.58 5.99
CA ARG A 17 -3.22 4.65 6.23
C ARG A 17 -4.20 5.18 7.26
N CYS A 18 -3.73 5.82 8.34
CA CYS A 18 -4.60 6.48 9.31
C CYS A 18 -5.43 7.59 8.64
N ALA A 19 -4.81 8.45 7.83
CA ALA A 19 -5.50 9.53 7.13
C ALA A 19 -6.53 9.01 6.11
N LEU A 20 -6.17 8.01 5.30
CA LEU A 20 -7.08 7.36 4.35
C LEU A 20 -8.26 6.70 5.06
N LYS A 21 -8.01 6.04 6.20
CA LYS A 21 -9.07 5.40 6.99
C LYS A 21 -10.03 6.45 7.55
N ALA A 22 -9.52 7.55 8.08
CA ALA A 22 -10.32 8.66 8.58
C ALA A 22 -11.16 9.34 7.47
N ARG A 23 -10.65 9.38 6.24
CA ARG A 23 -11.37 9.89 5.05
C ARG A 23 -12.45 8.91 4.53
N GLY A 24 -12.47 7.66 5.01
CA GLY A 24 -13.43 6.64 4.59
C GLY A 24 -12.97 5.80 3.39
N ASP A 25 -11.68 5.80 3.06
CA ASP A 25 -11.14 4.98 1.98
C ASP A 25 -10.93 3.52 2.37
N GLN A 26 -10.96 2.65 1.35
CA GLN A 26 -10.52 1.27 1.43
C GLN A 26 -9.01 1.21 1.16
N ILE A 27 -8.28 0.51 2.00
CA ILE A 27 -6.82 0.50 1.98
C ILE A 27 -6.33 -0.90 1.68
N VAL A 28 -5.43 -1.02 0.69
CA VAL A 28 -4.64 -2.23 0.43
C VAL A 28 -3.22 -1.98 0.92
N ALA A 29 -2.90 -2.50 2.11
CA ALA A 29 -1.57 -2.35 2.69
C ALA A 29 -0.58 -3.34 2.07
N ILE A 30 0.47 -2.84 1.43
CA ILE A 30 1.49 -3.63 0.74
C ILE A 30 2.82 -3.50 1.50
N GLY A 31 3.16 -4.55 2.24
CA GLY A 31 4.43 -4.71 2.95
C GLY A 31 5.43 -5.58 2.18
N ARG A 32 6.64 -5.74 2.75
CA ARG A 32 7.77 -6.47 2.14
C ARG A 32 7.43 -7.89 1.67
N LYS A 33 6.59 -8.61 2.41
CA LYS A 33 6.16 -9.98 2.06
C LYS A 33 5.32 -10.03 0.79
N ILE A 34 4.46 -9.03 0.58
CA ILE A 34 3.61 -8.95 -0.62
C ILE A 34 4.46 -8.57 -1.84
N THR A 35 5.40 -7.65 -1.66
CA THR A 35 6.30 -7.25 -2.76
C THR A 35 7.30 -8.34 -3.16
N ALA A 36 7.54 -9.33 -2.30
CA ALA A 36 8.45 -10.45 -2.60
C ALA A 36 7.83 -11.48 -3.56
N GLU A 37 6.50 -11.50 -3.72
CA GLU A 37 5.77 -12.47 -4.52
C GLU A 37 5.00 -11.76 -5.65
N PRO A 38 5.51 -11.73 -6.89
CA PRO A 38 4.95 -10.92 -7.98
C PRO A 38 3.46 -11.18 -8.25
N SER A 39 3.01 -12.44 -8.22
CA SER A 39 1.61 -12.80 -8.45
C SER A 39 0.68 -12.29 -7.34
N VAL A 40 1.16 -12.22 -6.10
CA VAL A 40 0.43 -11.67 -4.96
C VAL A 40 0.37 -10.14 -5.07
N LEU A 41 1.46 -9.51 -5.51
CA LEU A 41 1.49 -8.08 -5.77
C LEU A 41 0.50 -7.68 -6.89
N ASP A 42 0.48 -8.42 -8.00
CA ASP A 42 -0.45 -8.21 -9.11
C ASP A 42 -1.91 -8.26 -8.64
N GLN A 43 -2.25 -9.25 -7.82
CA GLN A 43 -3.58 -9.36 -7.23
C GLN A 43 -3.90 -8.21 -6.27
N ALA A 44 -2.93 -7.78 -5.46
CA ALA A 44 -3.12 -6.70 -4.50
C ALA A 44 -3.46 -5.37 -5.19
N VAL A 45 -2.78 -5.05 -6.30
CA VAL A 45 -2.98 -3.79 -7.04
C VAL A 45 -4.14 -3.83 -8.02
N LYS A 46 -4.67 -5.01 -8.37
CA LYS A 46 -5.78 -5.12 -9.32
C LYS A 46 -7.01 -4.36 -8.83
N GLY A 47 -7.57 -3.47 -9.65
CA GLY A 47 -8.79 -2.73 -9.36
C GLY A 47 -8.65 -1.71 -8.22
N VAL A 48 -7.43 -1.22 -7.94
CA VAL A 48 -7.26 -0.02 -7.10
C VAL A 48 -7.47 1.23 -7.94
N ASP A 49 -8.01 2.28 -7.33
CA ASP A 49 -8.18 3.59 -7.96
C ASP A 49 -6.87 4.38 -7.99
N ALA A 50 -5.96 4.10 -7.06
CA ALA A 50 -4.68 4.77 -6.92
C ALA A 50 -3.63 3.91 -6.20
N VAL A 51 -2.35 4.18 -6.48
CA VAL A 51 -1.19 3.60 -5.80
C VAL A 51 -0.36 4.70 -5.17
N LEU A 52 -0.13 4.60 -3.86
CA LEU A 52 0.82 5.43 -3.11
C LEU A 52 2.09 4.59 -2.87
N HIS A 53 3.16 4.91 -3.59
CA HIS A 53 4.43 4.19 -3.49
C HIS A 53 5.35 4.84 -2.44
N LEU A 54 5.36 4.29 -1.22
CA LEU A 54 6.14 4.81 -0.09
C LEU A 54 7.22 3.82 0.37
N ALA A 55 7.39 2.70 -0.34
CA ALA A 55 8.49 1.78 -0.10
C ALA A 55 9.82 2.43 -0.47
N GLY A 56 10.84 2.24 0.36
CA GLY A 56 12.21 2.60 0.03
C GLY A 56 12.84 1.59 -0.93
N VAL A 57 13.89 2.03 -1.63
CA VAL A 57 14.75 1.13 -2.42
C VAL A 57 15.77 0.50 -1.48
N ASN A 58 15.99 -0.81 -1.58
CA ASN A 58 17.12 -1.45 -0.90
C ASN A 58 18.43 -0.99 -1.55
N ARG A 59 19.41 -0.61 -0.74
CA ARG A 59 20.75 -0.19 -1.15
C ARG A 59 21.79 -1.03 -0.42
#